data_AF-A3Z1G1-F1
#
_entry.id   AF-A3Z1G1-F1
#
_cell.length_a   1.000
_cell.length_b   1.000
_cell.length_c   1.000
_cell.angle_alpha   90.00
_cell.angle_beta   90.00
_cell.angle_gamma   90.00
#
_symmetry.space_group_name_H-M   'P 1'
#
loop_
_entity.id
_entity.type
_entity.pdbx_description
1 polymer ?
#
loop_
_entity_poly.entity_id
_entity_poly.type
_entity_poly.pdbx_seq_one_letter_code
_entity_poly.pdbx_strand_id
1 'polypeptide(L)'
;MRHGIRLSGPRLGRPKNDPDLVAAEKKIALDDQRRRNGVEGKFGQGKRRFGLGLVREKLAETSGCTIAINLLVMNLEKLLELLVVLIAILQGLLMACIASERRPTLLISSGLSLATC
;
A
#
# COMPACT_ATOMS: atom_id res chain seq x y z
N MET A 1 -11.40 -13.06 31.45
CA MET A 1 -10.89 -12.12 30.42
C MET A 1 -11.67 -10.81 30.55
N ARG A 2 -11.11 -9.75 31.15
CA ARG A 2 -11.85 -8.48 31.41
C ARG A 2 -11.54 -7.35 30.41
N HIS A 3 -10.58 -7.53 29.50
CA HIS A 3 -10.06 -6.45 28.63
C HIS A 3 -10.03 -6.80 27.12
N GLY A 4 -10.65 -7.90 26.69
CA GLY A 4 -10.65 -8.30 25.26
C GLY A 4 -9.27 -8.67 24.67
N ILE A 5 -8.23 -8.73 25.49
CA ILE A 5 -6.87 -9.05 25.05
C ILE A 5 -6.79 -10.54 24.67
N ARG A 6 -6.50 -10.80 23.39
CA ARG A 6 -6.24 -12.12 22.86
C ARG A 6 -4.73 -12.36 22.79
N LEU A 7 -4.28 -13.51 23.30
CA LEU A 7 -2.89 -13.95 23.19
C LEU A 7 -2.63 -14.45 21.76
N SER A 8 -1.72 -13.77 21.05
CA SER A 8 -1.27 -14.13 19.71
C SER A 8 0.04 -14.93 19.78
N GLY A 9 0.17 -15.95 18.92
CA GLY A 9 1.35 -16.81 18.84
C GLY A 9 1.03 -18.28 19.12
N PRO A 10 1.97 -19.20 18.80
CA PRO A 10 1.80 -20.62 19.10
C PRO A 10 1.69 -20.84 20.61
N ARG A 11 0.81 -21.77 21.01
CA ARG A 11 0.66 -22.14 22.42
C ARG A 11 1.96 -22.71 22.95
N LEU A 12 2.34 -22.29 24.16
CA LEU A 12 3.44 -22.93 24.88
C LEU A 12 2.96 -24.30 25.40
N GLY A 13 3.69 -25.38 25.08
CA GLY A 13 3.38 -26.74 25.53
C GLY A 13 2.93 -27.70 24.42
N ARG A 14 2.32 -28.82 24.82
CA ARG A 14 1.91 -29.89 23.90
C ARG A 14 0.75 -29.43 22.99
N PRO A 15 0.82 -29.62 21.66
CA PRO A 15 -0.27 -29.28 20.75
C PRO A 15 -1.52 -30.11 21.03
N LYS A 16 -2.70 -29.52 20.77
CA LYS A 16 -3.97 -30.25 20.82
C LYS A 16 -4.02 -31.30 19.71
N ASN A 17 -4.67 -32.44 20.00
CA ASN A 17 -4.84 -33.53 19.03
C ASN A 17 -5.97 -33.27 18.03
N ASP A 18 -6.88 -32.34 18.33
CA ASP A 18 -8.04 -32.05 17.48
C ASP A 18 -7.62 -31.27 16.21
N PRO A 19 -7.79 -31.86 15.02
CA PRO A 19 -7.29 -31.27 13.77
C PRO A 19 -7.97 -29.94 13.42
N ASP A 20 -9.27 -29.80 13.69
CA ASP A 20 -10.03 -28.59 13.37
C ASP A 20 -9.63 -27.39 14.24
N LEU A 21 -9.36 -27.63 15.53
CA LEU A 21 -8.87 -26.59 16.44
C LEU A 21 -7.47 -26.12 16.04
N VAL A 22 -6.60 -27.05 15.64
CA VAL A 22 -5.25 -26.73 15.14
C VAL A 22 -5.31 -25.91 13.84
N ALA A 23 -6.22 -26.25 12.93
CA ALA A 23 -6.40 -25.50 11.68
C ALA A 23 -6.89 -24.07 11.94
N ALA A 24 -7.87 -23.90 12.82
CA ALA A 24 -8.37 -22.58 13.21
C ALA A 24 -7.28 -21.73 13.88
N GLU A 25 -6.51 -22.30 14.82
CA GLU A 25 -5.41 -21.60 15.49
C GLU A 25 -4.31 -21.15 14.52
N LYS A 26 -3.95 -22.02 13.56
CA LYS A 26 -2.98 -21.68 12.50
C LYS A 26 -3.46 -20.52 11.65
N LYS A 27 -4.74 -20.50 11.24
CA LYS A 27 -5.30 -19.40 10.44
C LYS A 27 -5.18 -18.07 11.17
N ILE A 28 -5.56 -18.03 12.44
CA ILE A 28 -5.49 -16.79 13.20
C ILE A 28 -4.03 -16.36 13.44
N ALA A 29 -3.12 -17.31 13.70
CA ALA A 29 -1.69 -17.01 13.83
C ALA A 29 -1.10 -16.42 12.54
N LEU A 30 -1.48 -16.94 11.37
CA LEU A 30 -1.07 -16.39 10.08
C LEU A 30 -1.59 -14.97 9.88
N ASP A 31 -2.85 -14.70 10.21
CA ASP A 31 -3.43 -13.36 10.06
C ASP A 31 -2.78 -12.35 11.04
N ASP A 32 -2.49 -12.76 12.27
CA ASP A 32 -1.72 -11.96 13.23
C ASP A 32 -0.29 -11.69 12.71
N GLN A 33 0.36 -12.69 12.15
CA GLN A 33 1.71 -12.57 11.59
C GLN A 33 1.73 -11.63 10.36
N ARG A 34 0.74 -11.71 9.48
CA ARG A 34 0.59 -10.79 8.33
C ARG A 34 0.47 -9.34 8.80
N ARG A 35 -0.36 -9.09 9.82
CA ARG A 35 -0.52 -7.74 10.39
C ARG A 35 0.79 -7.24 10.99
N ARG A 36 1.50 -8.07 11.77
CA ARG A 36 2.81 -7.72 12.33
C ARG A 36 3.85 -7.44 11.27
N ASN A 37 3.95 -8.28 10.23
CA ASN A 37 4.92 -8.12 9.16
C ASN A 37 4.77 -6.76 8.46
N GLY A 38 3.55 -6.28 8.24
CA GLY A 38 3.30 -4.97 7.65
C GLY A 38 3.87 -3.83 8.52
N VAL A 39 3.64 -3.91 9.83
CA VAL A 39 4.12 -2.92 10.81
C VAL A 39 5.64 -2.99 10.96
N GLU A 40 6.19 -4.17 11.22
CA GLU A 40 7.63 -4.42 11.37
C GLU A 40 8.40 -4.02 10.10
N GLY A 41 7.83 -4.27 8.92
CA GLY A 41 8.37 -3.85 7.64
C GLY A 41 8.45 -2.32 7.50
N LYS A 42 7.40 -1.59 7.89
CA LYS A 42 7.42 -0.11 7.88
C LYS A 42 8.42 0.47 8.85
N PHE A 43 8.52 -0.08 10.07
CA PHE A 43 9.54 0.32 11.03
C PHE A 43 10.95 -0.02 10.56
N GLY A 44 11.16 -1.17 9.92
CA GLY A 44 12.43 -1.56 9.33
C GLY A 44 12.86 -0.60 8.22
N GLN A 45 11.93 -0.24 7.35
CA GLN A 45 12.16 0.73 6.28
C GLN A 45 12.46 2.12 6.86
N GLY A 46 11.71 2.57 7.87
CA GLY A 46 11.97 3.82 8.58
C GLY A 46 13.36 3.88 9.20
N LYS A 47 13.82 2.77 9.81
CA LYS A 47 15.17 2.68 10.39
C LYS A 47 16.28 2.66 9.33
N ARG A 48 16.10 1.91 8.24
CA ARG A 48 17.12 1.69 7.20
C ARG A 48 17.24 2.86 6.21
N ARG A 49 16.10 3.36 5.72
CA ARG A 49 16.04 4.34 4.62
C ARG A 49 15.86 5.78 5.11
N PHE A 50 15.10 5.99 6.18
CA PHE A 50 14.81 7.32 6.72
C PHE A 50 15.58 7.64 8.00
N GLY A 51 16.54 6.81 8.40
CA GLY A 51 17.45 7.14 9.50
C GLY A 51 16.83 7.10 10.89
N LEU A 52 15.64 6.53 11.10
CA LEU A 52 15.08 6.34 12.46
C LEU A 52 15.99 5.49 13.37
N GLY A 53 16.92 4.71 12.81
CA GLY A 53 17.93 3.97 13.58
C GLY A 53 19.15 4.79 14.00
N LEU A 54 19.24 6.06 13.57
CA LEU A 54 20.41 6.94 13.76
C LEU A 54 20.06 8.21 14.57
N VAL A 55 18.91 8.22 15.26
CA VAL A 55 18.51 9.31 16.18
C VAL A 55 19.50 9.32 17.36
N ARG A 56 20.30 10.37 17.46
CA ARG A 56 21.40 10.55 18.45
C ARG A 56 21.26 11.82 19.27
N GLU A 57 20.16 12.54 19.06
CA GLU A 57 19.78 13.74 19.76
C GLU A 57 19.70 13.44 21.27
N LYS A 58 20.36 14.29 22.07
CA LYS A 58 20.48 14.08 23.52
C LYS A 58 19.28 14.60 24.30
N LEU A 59 18.48 15.48 23.71
CA LEU A 59 17.31 16.09 24.33
C LEU A 59 16.02 15.47 23.78
N ALA A 60 15.08 15.19 24.68
CA ALA A 60 13.79 14.56 24.36
C ALA A 60 13.05 15.33 23.26
N GLU A 61 12.93 16.65 23.40
CA GLU A 61 12.28 17.54 22.43
C GLU A 61 12.86 17.38 21.02
N THR A 62 14.19 17.49 20.89
CA THR A 62 14.87 17.38 19.60
C THR A 62 14.73 15.99 18.98
N SER A 63 14.83 14.94 19.79
CA SER A 63 14.64 13.56 19.30
C SER A 63 13.20 13.32 18.83
N GLY A 64 12.21 13.90 19.53
CA GLY A 64 10.81 13.86 19.16
C GLY A 64 10.55 14.57 17.83
N CYS A 65 11.12 15.76 17.63
CA CYS A 65 11.04 16.49 16.37
C CYS A 65 11.65 15.69 15.21
N THR A 66 12.84 15.11 15.38
CA THR A 66 13.48 14.28 14.34
C THR A 66 12.62 13.07 13.98
N ILE A 67 12.05 12.38 14.97
CA ILE A 67 11.14 11.25 14.73
C ILE A 67 9.90 11.72 13.97
N ALA A 68 9.26 12.82 14.39
CA ALA A 68 8.07 13.37 13.76
C ALA A 68 8.32 13.76 12.28
N ILE A 69 9.43 14.45 12.00
CA ILE A 69 9.81 14.82 10.63
C ILE A 69 10.04 13.57 9.78
N ASN A 70 10.73 12.56 10.30
CA ASN A 70 10.91 11.31 9.58
C ASN A 70 9.57 10.64 9.25
N LEU A 71 8.65 10.52 10.21
CA LEU A 71 7.30 9.97 9.97
C LEU A 71 6.53 10.79 8.90
N LEU A 72 6.63 12.12 8.94
CA LEU A 72 6.01 13.01 7.96
C LEU A 72 6.56 12.73 6.56
N VAL A 73 7.88 12.67 6.39
CA VAL A 73 8.52 12.40 5.10
C VAL A 73 8.13 11.02 4.57
N MET A 74 8.04 10.00 5.43
CA MET A 74 7.58 8.66 5.03
C MET A 74 6.15 8.68 4.46
N ASN A 75 5.25 9.45 5.08
CA ASN A 75 3.88 9.57 4.61
C ASN A 75 3.79 10.38 3.32
N LEU A 76 4.56 11.47 3.21
CA LEU A 76 4.61 12.30 2.00
C LEU A 76 5.12 11.51 0.79
N GLU A 77 6.15 10.68 0.94
CA GLU A 77 6.63 9.85 -0.17
C GLU A 77 5.52 8.93 -0.69
N LYS A 78 4.74 8.30 0.20
CA LYS A 78 3.63 7.44 -0.21
C LYS A 78 2.51 8.22 -0.88
N LEU A 79 2.23 9.43 -0.42
CA LEU A 79 1.25 10.31 -1.06
C LEU A 79 1.69 10.71 -2.47
N LEU A 80 2.97 11.07 -2.65
CA LEU A 80 3.53 11.42 -3.95
C LEU A 80 3.51 10.23 -4.91
N GLU A 81 3.88 9.03 -4.46
CA GLU A 81 3.77 7.81 -5.27
C GLU A 81 2.34 7.58 -5.78
N LEU A 82 1.34 7.70 -4.90
CA LEU A 82 -0.07 7.56 -5.26
C LEU A 82 -0.54 8.62 -6.24
N LEU A 83 -0.12 9.88 -6.04
CA LEU A 83 -0.44 10.98 -6.92
C LEU A 83 0.12 10.77 -8.33
N VAL A 84 1.38 10.32 -8.44
CA VAL A 84 2.02 10.02 -9.74
C VAL A 84 1.28 8.90 -10.46
N VAL A 85 0.90 7.82 -9.77
CA VAL A 85 0.11 6.73 -10.35
C VAL A 85 -1.27 7.22 -10.80
N LEU A 86 -1.94 8.03 -9.99
CA LEU A 86 -3.23 8.61 -10.33
C LEU A 86 -3.13 9.48 -11.59
N ILE A 87 -2.13 10.36 -11.67
CA ILE A 87 -1.89 11.20 -12.86
C ILE A 87 -1.63 10.34 -14.09
N ALA A 88 -0.79 9.29 -13.98
CA ALA A 88 -0.51 8.39 -15.09
C ALA A 88 -1.77 7.67 -15.59
N ILE A 89 -2.65 7.23 -14.69
CA ILE A 89 -3.93 6.62 -15.05
C ILE A 89 -4.82 7.64 -15.76
N LEU A 90 -4.96 8.85 -15.21
CA LEU A 90 -5.78 9.91 -15.81
C LEU A 90 -5.27 10.31 -17.21
N GLN A 91 -3.95 10.40 -17.40
CA GLN A 91 -3.32 10.64 -18.69
C GLN A 91 -3.62 9.50 -19.68
N GLY A 92 -3.51 8.25 -19.24
CA GLY A 92 -3.84 7.09 -20.07
C GLY A 92 -5.31 7.07 -20.49
N LEU A 93 -6.22 7.35 -19.56
CA LEU A 93 -7.65 7.46 -19.83
C LEU A 93 -7.96 8.62 -20.78
N LEU A 94 -7.34 9.79 -20.58
CA LEU A 94 -7.48 10.94 -21.46
C LEU A 94 -7.03 10.59 -22.89
N MET A 95 -5.88 9.95 -23.06
CA MET A 95 -5.38 9.51 -24.37
C MET A 95 -6.31 8.49 -25.03
N ALA A 96 -6.87 7.56 -24.25
CA ALA A 96 -7.86 6.60 -24.74
C ALA A 96 -9.17 7.30 -25.18
N CYS A 97 -9.65 8.28 -24.42
CA CYS A 97 -10.81 9.10 -24.77
C CYS A 97 -10.57 9.90 -26.06
N ILE A 98 -9.43 10.60 -26.18
CA ILE A 98 -9.05 11.34 -27.39
C ILE A 98 -8.93 10.41 -28.61
N ALA A 99 -8.39 9.20 -28.43
CA ALA A 99 -8.31 8.20 -29.49
C ALA A 99 -9.70 7.67 -29.93
N SER A 100 -10.66 7.60 -29.00
CA SER A 100 -12.05 7.22 -29.30
C SER A 100 -12.79 8.34 -30.07
N GLU A 101 -12.59 9.60 -29.68
CA GLU A 101 -13.20 10.78 -30.33
C GLU A 101 -12.63 11.06 -31.73
N ARG A 102 -11.44 10.54 -32.08
CA ARG A 102 -10.85 10.64 -33.43
C ARG A 102 -11.43 9.65 -34.45
N ARG A 103 -12.35 8.75 -34.06
CA ARG A 103 -12.95 7.76 -34.98
C ARG A 103 -14.14 8.20 -35.87
N PRO A 104 -14.84 9.34 -35.70
CA PRO A 104 -15.99 9.63 -36.55
C PRO A 104 -15.63 10.29 -37.90
N THR A 105 -14.39 10.74 -38.14
CA THR A 105 -14.02 11.42 -39.40
C THR A 105 -13.56 10.50 -40.53
N LEU A 106 -13.26 9.23 -40.25
CA LEU A 106 -12.81 8.26 -41.27
C LEU A 106 -13.96 7.55 -42.03
N LEU A 107 -15.22 7.80 -41.68
CA LEU A 107 -16.39 7.30 -42.41
C LEU A 107 -17.03 8.32 -43.35
N ILE A 108 -16.69 9.61 -43.23
CA ILE A 108 -17.25 10.66 -44.11
C ILE A 108 -16.39 10.82 -45.39
N SER A 109 -15.08 10.55 -45.34
CA SER A 109 -14.21 10.66 -46.52
C SER A 109 -14.42 9.55 -47.56
N SER A 110 -14.98 8.40 -47.16
CA SER A 110 -15.33 7.30 -48.06
C SER A 110 -16.70 7.47 -48.75
N GLY A 111 -17.56 8.36 -48.23
CA GLY A 111 -18.90 8.61 -48.79
C GLY A 111 -18.93 9.66 -49.91
N LEU A 112 -17.93 10.54 -50.01
CA LEU A 112 -17.92 11.63 -50.99
C LEU A 112 -17.34 11.24 -52.36
N SER A 113 -16.74 10.04 -52.49
CA SER A 113 -16.20 9.56 -53.77
C SER A 113 -17.24 8.84 -54.65
N LEU A 114 -18.43 8.51 -54.12
CA LEU A 114 -19.47 7.73 -54.82
C LEU A 114 -20.61 8.60 -55.39
N ALA A 115 -20.57 9.93 -55.23
CA ALA A 115 -21.64 10.85 -55.66
C ALA A 115 -21.26 11.75 -56.86
N THR A 116 -20.18 11.42 -57.58
CA THR A 116 -19.67 12.21 -58.74
C THR A 116 -19.61 11.43 -60.06
N CYS A 117 -20.42 10.36 -60.20
CA CYS A 117 -20.62 9.68 -61.49
C CYS A 117 -22.01 9.98 -62.06
#